data_AF-A0A7S2R7T4-F1
#
_entry.id   AF-A0A7S2R7T4-F1
#
_cell.length_a   1.000
_cell.length_b   1.000
_cell.length_c   1.000
_cell.angle_alpha   90.00
_cell.angle_beta   90.00
_cell.angle_gamma   90.00
#
_symmetry.space_group_name_H-M   'P 1'
#
loop_
_entity.id
_entity.type
_entity.pdbx_description
1 polymer ?
#
loop_
_entity_poly.entity_id
_entity_poly.type
_entity_poly.pdbx_seq_one_letter_code
_entity_poly.pdbx_strand_id
1 'polypeptide(L)'
;KVSYPLENVYVLDSPKSSSDPDVSPPQPNVILSGFGSRKKIILNDSILLVNDNEVLAIIGHELGHWKLGHTMKTFVFTQIYYGLAIYCFSLFYSTYDFFRAFGFDDPDRPVATIIELFLFQQTLWIPIGKILLFITTAFSHQLVLAADQFTIGLGLSQNLQTFLCKTSMEPMENVRPDSLYAACTYPSPHLVERLSKMSHLEKKIE
;
A
#
# COMPACT_ATOMS: atom_id res chain seq x y z
N LYS A 1 -12.60 -17.24 15.51
CA LYS A 1 -12.38 -17.92 14.21
C LYS A 1 -11.00 -17.63 13.61
N VAL A 2 -10.44 -16.43 13.76
CA VAL A 2 -9.06 -16.12 13.32
C VAL A 2 -8.17 -16.04 14.57
N SER A 3 -7.07 -16.80 14.64
CA SER A 3 -6.16 -16.86 15.80
C SER A 3 -5.27 -15.62 15.94
N TYR A 4 -5.84 -14.42 15.85
CA TYR A 4 -5.15 -13.16 16.04
C TYR A 4 -4.92 -12.91 17.54
N PRO A 5 -3.67 -12.73 18.00
CA PRO A 5 -3.37 -12.52 19.42
C PRO A 5 -3.66 -11.08 19.82
N LEU A 6 -4.95 -10.75 19.88
CA LEU A 6 -5.45 -9.42 20.23
C LEU A 6 -5.14 -9.09 21.69
N GLU A 7 -4.45 -7.98 21.91
CA GLU A 7 -4.19 -7.42 23.23
C GLU A 7 -5.22 -6.34 23.55
N ASN A 8 -5.32 -5.31 22.69
CA ASN A 8 -6.18 -4.14 22.91
C ASN A 8 -6.76 -3.60 21.61
N VAL A 9 -7.91 -2.94 21.72
CA VAL A 9 -8.53 -2.13 20.66
C VAL A 9 -8.50 -0.67 21.10
N TYR A 10 -8.01 0.20 20.23
CA TYR A 10 -7.95 1.65 20.46
C TYR A 10 -8.79 2.38 19.43
N VAL A 11 -9.44 3.44 19.85
CA VAL A 11 -10.05 4.42 18.94
C VAL A 11 -9.19 5.68 18.99
N LEU A 12 -8.74 6.14 17.83
CA LEU A 12 -7.99 7.37 17.67
C LEU A 12 -8.90 8.43 17.06
N ASP A 13 -8.91 9.61 17.66
CA ASP A 13 -9.54 10.78 17.08
C ASP A 13 -8.77 11.18 15.81
N SER A 14 -9.47 11.27 14.69
CA SER A 14 -8.91 11.86 13.49
C SER A 14 -8.48 13.29 13.76
N PRO A 15 -7.33 13.74 13.22
CA PRO A 15 -7.09 15.16 13.13
C PRO A 15 -8.26 15.77 12.35
N LYS A 16 -9.03 16.64 13.00
CA LYS A 16 -10.09 17.41 12.35
C LYS A 16 -9.42 18.23 11.26
N SER A 17 -9.55 17.80 10.01
CA SER A 17 -9.08 18.54 8.85
C SER A 17 -9.93 19.80 8.75
N SER A 18 -9.48 20.87 9.41
CA SER A 18 -10.13 22.17 9.56
C SER A 18 -11.48 22.18 10.28
N SER A 19 -11.76 23.29 10.97
CA SER A 19 -13.06 23.62 11.58
C SER A 19 -14.10 24.06 10.54
N ASP A 20 -13.87 23.77 9.27
CA ASP A 20 -14.69 24.23 8.16
C ASP A 20 -15.81 23.20 7.93
N PRO A 21 -17.10 23.60 8.09
CA PRO A 21 -18.24 22.70 7.94
C PRO A 21 -18.40 22.12 6.53
N ASP A 22 -17.70 22.66 5.52
CA ASP A 22 -17.71 22.15 4.13
C ASP A 22 -16.67 21.06 3.86
N VAL A 23 -15.83 20.69 4.83
CA VAL A 23 -14.82 19.64 4.64
C VAL A 23 -15.42 18.27 4.96
N SER A 24 -15.40 17.38 3.97
CA SER A 24 -15.86 16.00 4.08
C SER A 24 -15.26 15.31 5.32
N PRO A 25 -16.06 14.49 6.04
CA PRO A 25 -15.56 13.77 7.20
C PRO A 25 -14.36 12.86 6.82
N PRO A 26 -13.47 12.56 7.79
CA PRO A 26 -12.35 11.66 7.54
C PRO A 26 -12.88 10.28 7.12
N GLN A 27 -12.20 9.63 6.18
CA GLN A 27 -12.61 8.29 5.76
C GLN A 27 -12.42 7.26 6.89
N PRO A 28 -13.38 6.34 7.07
CA PRO A 28 -13.26 5.26 8.05
C PRO A 28 -12.04 4.38 7.75
N ASN A 29 -11.19 4.18 8.75
CA ASN A 29 -9.95 3.42 8.62
C ASN A 29 -9.70 2.51 9.82
N VAL A 30 -9.09 1.35 9.55
CA VAL A 30 -8.72 0.33 10.52
C VAL A 30 -7.27 -0.06 10.29
N ILE A 31 -6.45 -0.02 11.33
CA ILE A 31 -5.02 -0.36 11.26
C ILE A 31 -4.71 -1.47 12.24
N LEU A 32 -4.07 -2.54 11.76
CA LEU A 32 -3.48 -3.56 12.61
C LEU A 32 -2.04 -3.19 12.95
N SER A 33 -1.70 -3.20 14.24
CA SER A 33 -0.37 -2.83 14.71
C SER A 33 0.15 -3.82 15.76
N GLY A 34 1.45 -3.75 16.04
CA GLY A 34 2.12 -4.52 17.08
C GLY A 34 3.08 -5.59 16.55
N PHE A 35 3.95 -6.06 17.44
CA PHE A 35 5.04 -6.99 17.13
C PHE A 35 4.91 -8.29 17.92
N GLY A 36 5.23 -9.42 17.29
CA GLY A 36 5.11 -10.75 17.91
C GLY A 36 3.68 -11.05 18.38
N SER A 37 3.56 -11.46 19.65
CA SER A 37 2.29 -11.86 20.26
C SER A 37 1.44 -10.69 20.79
N ARG A 38 1.94 -9.46 20.71
CA ARG A 38 1.23 -8.26 21.19
C ARG A 38 0.68 -7.50 20.01
N LYS A 39 -0.55 -7.83 19.62
CA LYS A 39 -1.20 -7.24 18.46
C LYS A 39 -2.38 -6.36 18.88
N LYS A 40 -2.54 -5.24 18.19
CA LYS A 40 -3.51 -4.19 18.50
C LYS A 40 -4.33 -3.88 17.26
N ILE A 41 -5.57 -3.48 17.48
CA ILE A 41 -6.44 -2.93 16.43
C ILE A 41 -6.62 -1.46 16.76
N ILE A 42 -6.36 -0.61 15.80
CA ILE A 42 -6.49 0.84 15.92
C ILE A 42 -7.58 1.25 14.94
N LEU A 43 -8.64 1.83 15.47
CA LEU A 43 -9.79 2.32 14.73
C LEU A 43 -9.77 3.84 14.72
N ASN A 44 -10.16 4.43 13.62
CA ASN A 44 -10.39 5.86 13.52
C ASN A 44 -11.82 6.20 14.01
N ASP A 45 -12.04 7.37 14.63
CA ASP A 45 -13.36 7.84 15.09
C ASP A 45 -14.47 7.84 14.02
N SER A 46 -14.13 8.09 12.74
CA SER A 46 -15.08 7.98 11.62
C SER A 46 -15.67 6.57 11.44
N ILE A 47 -15.03 5.53 11.97
CA ILE A 47 -15.58 4.17 11.95
C ILE A 47 -16.90 4.07 12.72
N LEU A 48 -17.13 4.97 13.69
CA LEU A 48 -18.31 4.96 14.55
C LEU A 48 -19.58 5.38 13.80
N LEU A 49 -19.44 5.96 12.60
CA LEU A 49 -20.53 6.34 11.71
C LEU A 49 -20.95 5.18 10.77
N VAL A 50 -20.20 4.07 10.80
CA VAL A 50 -20.36 2.91 9.92
C VAL A 50 -21.12 1.80 10.65
N ASN A 51 -21.85 0.95 9.90
CA ASN A 51 -22.59 -0.17 10.48
C ASN A 51 -21.62 -1.22 11.07
N ASP A 52 -21.91 -1.77 12.25
CA ASP A 52 -21.13 -2.83 12.91
C ASP A 52 -20.75 -3.99 11.97
N ASN A 53 -21.68 -4.40 11.08
CA ASN A 53 -21.43 -5.46 10.10
C ASN A 53 -20.39 -5.07 9.05
N GLU A 54 -20.36 -3.80 8.65
CA GLU A 54 -19.37 -3.23 7.73
C GLU A 54 -18.02 -3.07 8.45
N VAL A 55 -18.02 -2.64 9.71
CA VAL A 55 -16.82 -2.57 10.55
C VAL A 55 -16.16 -3.95 10.69
N LEU A 56 -16.96 -4.98 10.97
CA LEU A 56 -16.47 -6.36 11.02
C LEU A 56 -15.87 -6.82 9.69
N ALA A 57 -16.44 -6.40 8.55
CA ALA A 57 -15.93 -6.74 7.23
C ALA A 57 -14.57 -6.10 6.95
N ILE A 58 -14.39 -4.83 7.33
CA ILE A 58 -13.11 -4.12 7.19
C ILE A 58 -12.05 -4.75 8.09
N ILE A 59 -12.40 -5.05 9.35
CA ILE A 59 -11.50 -5.76 10.27
C ILE A 59 -11.14 -7.14 9.68
N GLY A 60 -12.10 -7.82 9.04
CA GLY A 60 -11.87 -9.07 8.32
C GLY A 60 -10.82 -8.94 7.21
N HIS A 61 -10.91 -7.86 6.41
CA HIS A 61 -9.96 -7.54 5.35
C HIS A 61 -8.55 -7.29 5.90
N GLU A 62 -8.45 -6.44 6.92
CA GLU A 62 -7.19 -6.15 7.59
C GLU A 62 -6.58 -7.40 8.24
N LEU A 63 -7.39 -8.24 8.87
CA LEU A 63 -6.96 -9.54 9.41
C LEU A 63 -6.46 -10.48 8.30
N GLY A 64 -6.99 -10.36 7.09
CA GLY A 64 -6.48 -11.03 5.90
C GLY A 64 -5.04 -10.63 5.59
N HIS A 65 -4.73 -9.32 5.60
CA HIS A 65 -3.35 -8.84 5.44
C HIS A 65 -2.40 -9.42 6.47
N TRP A 66 -2.83 -9.47 7.73
CA TRP A 66 -2.04 -10.08 8.79
C TRP A 66 -1.88 -11.59 8.58
N LYS A 67 -2.97 -12.33 8.36
CA LYS A 67 -2.97 -13.79 8.29
C LYS A 67 -2.16 -14.32 7.11
N LEU A 68 -2.19 -13.61 5.99
CA LEU A 68 -1.45 -13.95 4.77
C LEU A 68 0.00 -13.40 4.76
N GLY A 69 0.41 -12.75 5.86
CA GLY A 69 1.78 -12.26 6.05
C GLY A 69 2.17 -11.13 5.09
N HIS A 70 1.21 -10.31 4.65
CA HIS A 70 1.44 -9.27 3.64
C HIS A 70 2.50 -8.25 4.10
N THR A 71 2.46 -7.83 5.36
CA THR A 71 3.47 -6.93 5.94
C THR A 71 4.90 -7.49 5.81
N MET A 72 5.10 -8.78 6.11
CA MET A 72 6.42 -9.41 6.00
C MET A 72 6.86 -9.56 4.54
N LYS A 73 5.94 -9.91 3.64
CA LYS A 73 6.23 -10.01 2.21
C LYS A 73 6.66 -8.66 1.64
N THR A 74 5.91 -7.60 1.92
CA THR A 74 6.25 -6.23 1.50
C THR A 74 7.58 -5.79 2.11
N PHE A 75 7.82 -6.07 3.40
CA PHE A 75 9.10 -5.76 4.04
C PHE A 75 10.29 -6.41 3.33
N VAL A 76 10.23 -7.73 3.10
CA VAL A 76 11.30 -8.47 2.40
C VAL A 76 11.55 -7.89 1.01
N PHE A 77 10.48 -7.60 0.28
CA PHE A 77 10.58 -7.03 -1.06
C PHE A 77 11.20 -5.64 -1.06
N THR A 78 10.86 -4.78 -0.10
CA THR A 78 11.50 -3.48 0.11
C THR A 78 12.99 -3.61 0.46
N GLN A 79 13.38 -4.60 1.27
CA GLN A 79 14.80 -4.85 1.56
C GLN A 79 15.57 -5.29 0.32
N ILE A 80 14.99 -6.16 -0.51
CA ILE A 80 15.58 -6.57 -1.80
C ILE A 80 15.75 -5.36 -2.72
N TYR A 81 14.73 -4.50 -2.83
CA TYR A 81 14.79 -3.28 -3.64
C TYR A 81 15.95 -2.36 -3.23
N TYR A 82 16.05 -2.02 -1.95
CA TYR A 82 17.13 -1.15 -1.47
C TYR A 82 18.50 -1.83 -1.53
N GLY A 83 18.58 -3.13 -1.24
CA GLY A 83 19.80 -3.91 -1.37
C GLY A 83 20.33 -3.91 -2.80
N LEU A 84 19.45 -4.10 -3.79
CA LEU A 84 19.81 -4.03 -5.21
C LEU A 84 20.25 -2.62 -5.60
N ALA A 85 19.54 -1.57 -5.14
CA ALA A 85 19.91 -0.19 -5.42
C ALA A 85 21.31 0.15 -4.90
N ILE A 86 21.62 -0.24 -3.66
CA ILE A 86 22.93 -0.03 -3.03
C ILE A 86 24.01 -0.86 -3.74
N TYR A 87 23.73 -2.12 -4.07
CA TYR A 87 24.65 -2.96 -4.84
C TYR A 87 24.98 -2.36 -6.19
N CYS A 88 23.96 -1.93 -6.96
CA CYS A 88 24.17 -1.26 -8.24
C CYS A 88 24.95 0.04 -8.05
N PHE A 89 24.63 0.86 -7.05
CA PHE A 89 25.40 2.07 -6.75
C PHE A 89 26.87 1.77 -6.49
N SER A 90 27.19 0.68 -5.77
CA SER A 90 28.57 0.28 -5.50
C SER A 90 29.40 -0.04 -6.76
N LEU A 91 28.74 -0.43 -7.86
CA LEU A 91 29.41 -0.68 -9.15
C LEU A 91 29.78 0.62 -9.88
N PHE A 92 29.08 1.73 -9.59
CA PHE A 92 29.33 3.04 -10.21
C PHE A 92 30.03 4.03 -9.27
N TYR A 93 30.22 3.63 -8.01
CA TYR A 93 30.88 4.44 -6.99
C TYR A 93 32.31 4.77 -7.42
N SER A 94 32.69 6.05 -7.31
CA SER A 94 34.01 6.56 -7.71
C SER A 94 34.38 6.41 -9.19
N THR A 95 33.42 6.21 -10.11
CA THR A 95 33.69 6.22 -11.55
C THR A 95 33.82 7.67 -12.06
N TYR A 96 35.05 8.12 -12.30
CA TYR A 96 35.38 9.48 -12.74
C TYR A 96 34.60 9.94 -13.98
N ASP A 97 34.52 9.09 -15.01
CA ASP A 97 33.91 9.45 -16.30
C ASP A 97 32.42 9.79 -16.20
N PHE A 98 31.68 9.15 -15.27
CA PHE A 98 30.27 9.42 -15.10
C PHE A 98 30.03 10.81 -14.49
N PHE A 99 30.78 11.17 -13.45
CA PHE A 99 30.61 12.46 -12.76
C PHE A 99 31.16 13.63 -13.56
N ARG A 100 32.20 13.39 -14.37
CA ARG A 100 32.71 14.34 -15.36
C ARG A 100 31.61 14.87 -16.28
N ALA A 101 30.72 14.00 -16.75
CA ALA A 101 29.59 14.39 -17.60
C ALA A 101 28.62 15.38 -16.95
N PHE A 102 28.64 15.52 -15.61
CA PHE A 102 27.83 16.45 -14.84
C PHE A 102 28.62 17.67 -14.34
N GLY A 103 29.83 17.92 -14.87
CA GLY A 103 30.66 19.09 -14.54
C GLY A 103 31.58 18.90 -13.33
N PHE A 104 31.76 17.66 -12.85
CA PHE A 104 32.77 17.32 -11.84
C PHE A 104 34.07 16.89 -12.54
N ASP A 105 34.78 17.87 -13.09
CA ASP A 105 35.96 17.67 -13.95
C ASP A 105 37.30 17.70 -13.20
N ASP A 106 37.30 17.92 -11.88
CA ASP A 106 38.52 18.06 -11.07
C ASP A 106 39.00 16.67 -10.58
N PRO A 107 40.13 16.14 -11.09
CA PRO A 107 40.64 14.83 -10.70
C PRO A 107 41.22 14.81 -9.28
N ASP A 108 41.62 15.97 -8.73
CA ASP A 108 42.22 16.08 -7.40
C ASP A 108 41.18 16.27 -6.29
N ARG A 109 39.91 16.50 -6.68
CA ARG A 109 38.80 16.71 -5.75
C ARG A 109 37.74 15.62 -5.88
N PRO A 110 37.65 14.66 -4.93
CA PRO A 110 36.62 13.65 -4.97
C PRO A 110 35.23 14.26 -4.82
N VAL A 111 34.26 13.73 -5.58
CA VAL A 111 32.85 14.12 -5.49
C VAL A 111 32.29 13.62 -4.17
N ALA A 112 31.48 14.45 -3.50
CA ALA A 112 30.83 14.03 -2.26
C ALA A 112 29.88 12.86 -2.54
N THR A 113 29.96 11.78 -1.75
CA THR A 113 29.17 10.56 -1.94
C THR A 113 27.66 10.79 -2.03
N ILE A 114 27.13 11.82 -1.36
CA ILE A 114 25.71 12.18 -1.45
C ILE A 114 25.32 12.70 -2.84
N ILE A 115 26.22 13.44 -3.50
CA ILE A 115 26.04 13.92 -4.87
C ILE A 115 26.13 12.73 -5.83
N GLU A 116 27.08 11.82 -5.59
CA GLU A 116 27.22 10.62 -6.42
C GLU A 116 25.96 9.76 -6.38
N LEU A 117 25.43 9.52 -5.18
CA LEU A 117 24.20 8.77 -4.97
C LEU A 117 22.99 9.46 -5.62
N PHE A 118 22.88 10.78 -5.49
CA PHE A 118 21.81 11.55 -6.10
C PHE A 118 21.84 11.45 -7.62
N LEU A 119 23.00 11.67 -8.25
CA LEU A 119 23.15 11.58 -9.71
C LEU A 119 22.85 10.17 -10.21
N PHE A 120 23.34 9.14 -9.52
CA PHE A 120 23.02 7.75 -9.81
C PHE A 120 21.50 7.50 -9.77
N GLN A 121 20.82 7.95 -8.71
CA GLN A 121 19.38 7.76 -8.54
C GLN A 121 18.55 8.49 -9.60
N GLN A 122 18.95 9.70 -9.98
CA GLN A 122 18.25 10.55 -10.94
C GLN A 122 18.60 10.26 -12.41
N THR A 123 19.47 9.30 -12.70
CA THR A 123 19.86 8.99 -14.08
C THR A 123 19.86 7.49 -14.34
N LEU A 124 20.89 6.79 -13.87
CA LEU A 124 21.10 5.36 -14.11
C LEU A 124 20.02 4.49 -13.46
N TRP A 125 19.56 4.87 -12.27
CA TRP A 125 18.56 4.08 -11.54
C TRP A 125 17.13 4.27 -12.02
N ILE A 126 16.78 5.41 -12.65
CA ILE A 126 15.40 5.72 -13.06
C ILE A 126 14.72 4.58 -13.84
N PRO A 127 15.28 4.05 -14.95
CA PRO A 127 14.59 3.02 -15.74
C PRO A 127 14.36 1.73 -14.94
N ILE A 128 15.35 1.32 -14.14
CA ILE A 128 15.25 0.14 -13.26
C ILE A 128 14.18 0.40 -12.19
N GLY A 129 14.21 1.58 -11.56
CA GLY A 129 13.24 2.01 -10.56
C GLY A 129 11.81 2.01 -11.09
N LYS A 130 11.57 2.41 -12.35
CA LYS A 130 10.24 2.38 -12.97
C LYS A 130 9.72 0.96 -13.20
N ILE A 131 10.59 0.05 -13.67
CA ILE A 131 10.23 -1.37 -13.84
C ILE A 131 9.93 -2.00 -12.49
N LEU A 132 10.79 -1.77 -11.50
CA LEU A 132 10.58 -2.28 -10.14
C LEU A 132 9.29 -1.70 -9.55
N LEU A 133 9.03 -0.40 -9.70
CA LEU A 133 7.80 0.24 -9.25
C LEU A 133 6.57 -0.48 -9.83
N PHE A 134 6.53 -0.72 -11.14
CA PHE A 134 5.43 -1.46 -11.76
C PHE A 134 5.23 -2.86 -11.14
N ILE A 135 6.32 -3.60 -10.91
CA ILE A 135 6.27 -4.92 -10.25
C ILE A 135 5.73 -4.77 -8.81
N THR A 136 6.18 -3.74 -8.08
CA THR A 136 5.74 -3.47 -6.70
C THR A 136 4.24 -3.16 -6.64
N THR A 137 3.72 -2.41 -7.62
CA THR A 137 2.31 -2.04 -7.72
C THR A 137 1.45 -3.27 -8.03
N ALA A 138 1.85 -4.06 -9.03
CA ALA A 138 1.16 -5.30 -9.37
C ALA A 138 1.15 -6.29 -8.20
N PHE A 139 2.26 -6.39 -7.45
CA PHE A 139 2.33 -7.20 -6.24
C PHE A 139 1.36 -6.70 -5.18
N SER A 140 1.34 -5.39 -4.90
CA SER A 140 0.42 -4.77 -3.94
C SER A 140 -1.05 -5.03 -4.30
N HIS A 141 -1.39 -4.96 -5.58
CA HIS A 141 -2.73 -5.30 -6.08
C HIS A 141 -3.13 -6.74 -5.73
N GLN A 142 -2.22 -7.69 -5.91
CA GLN A 142 -2.48 -9.09 -5.53
C GLN A 142 -2.70 -9.26 -4.02
N LEU A 143 -1.97 -8.52 -3.18
CA LEU A 143 -2.15 -8.57 -1.73
C LEU A 143 -3.54 -8.09 -1.31
N VAL A 144 -4.04 -7.00 -1.91
CA VAL A 144 -5.40 -6.49 -1.64
C VAL A 144 -6.45 -7.53 -2.02
N LEU A 145 -6.33 -8.13 -3.20
CA LEU A 145 -7.29 -9.13 -3.68
C LEU A 145 -7.27 -10.41 -2.86
N ALA A 146 -6.09 -10.82 -2.36
CA ALA A 146 -5.98 -11.97 -1.47
C ALA A 146 -6.63 -11.69 -0.10
N ALA A 147 -6.56 -10.44 0.40
CA ALA A 147 -7.26 -10.02 1.61
C ALA A 147 -8.79 -9.93 1.40
N ASP A 148 -9.25 -9.48 0.23
CA ASP A 148 -10.67 -9.55 -0.16
C ASP A 148 -11.16 -11.00 -0.16
N GLN A 149 -10.43 -11.90 -0.81
CA GLN A 149 -10.76 -13.33 -0.84
C GLN A 149 -10.81 -13.95 0.57
N PHE A 150 -9.88 -13.57 1.45
CA PHE A 150 -9.91 -14.01 2.85
C PHE A 150 -11.21 -13.57 3.55
N THR A 151 -11.65 -12.34 3.31
CA THR A 151 -12.89 -11.78 3.89
C THR A 151 -14.14 -12.47 3.36
N ILE A 152 -14.15 -12.82 2.07
CA ILE A 152 -15.21 -13.64 1.47
C ILE A 152 -15.29 -15.01 2.18
N GLY A 153 -14.14 -15.63 2.44
CA GLY A 153 -14.07 -16.89 3.20
C GLY A 153 -14.58 -16.80 4.64
N LEU A 154 -14.69 -15.59 5.21
CA LEU A 154 -15.32 -15.35 6.52
C LEU A 154 -16.84 -15.14 6.43
N GLY A 155 -17.41 -15.08 5.23
CA GLY A 155 -18.84 -14.81 5.00
C GLY A 155 -19.21 -13.33 5.11
N LEU A 156 -18.24 -12.42 4.99
CA LEU A 156 -18.43 -10.97 5.17
C LEU A 156 -18.41 -10.18 3.85
N SER A 157 -18.53 -10.88 2.72
CA SER A 157 -18.37 -10.29 1.38
C SER A 157 -19.35 -9.15 1.10
N GLN A 158 -20.65 -9.37 1.31
CA GLN A 158 -21.69 -8.36 1.01
C GLN A 158 -21.50 -7.06 1.81
N ASN A 159 -21.11 -7.19 3.08
CA ASN A 159 -20.80 -6.05 3.95
C ASN A 159 -19.56 -5.30 3.47
N LEU A 160 -18.51 -6.03 3.04
CA LEU A 160 -17.30 -5.41 2.47
C LEU A 160 -17.62 -4.67 1.18
N GLN A 161 -18.40 -5.26 0.27
CA GLN A 161 -18.79 -4.60 -0.99
C GLN A 161 -19.57 -3.31 -0.73
N THR A 162 -20.51 -3.33 0.22
CA THR A 162 -21.33 -2.16 0.57
C THR A 162 -20.46 -1.05 1.16
N PHE A 163 -19.53 -1.40 2.07
CA PHE A 163 -18.58 -0.47 2.63
C PHE A 163 -17.71 0.19 1.54
N LEU A 164 -17.12 -0.62 0.65
CA LEU A 164 -16.26 -0.13 -0.43
C LEU A 164 -17.00 0.83 -1.38
N CYS A 165 -18.25 0.52 -1.72
CA CYS A 165 -19.09 1.41 -2.52
C CYS A 165 -19.35 2.74 -1.82
N LYS A 166 -19.65 2.74 -0.51
CA LYS A 166 -19.89 3.96 0.26
C LYS A 166 -18.65 4.84 0.33
N THR A 167 -17.49 4.27 0.69
CA THR A 167 -16.23 5.03 0.84
C THR A 167 -15.73 5.58 -0.50
N SER A 168 -15.98 4.87 -1.61
CA SER A 168 -15.57 5.31 -2.95
C SER A 168 -16.44 6.43 -3.54
N MET A 169 -17.58 6.77 -2.94
CA MET A 169 -18.45 7.85 -3.40
C MET A 169 -18.03 9.23 -2.86
N GLU A 170 -17.26 9.27 -1.77
CA GLU A 170 -16.90 10.51 -1.07
C GLU A 170 -15.78 11.31 -1.76
N PRO A 171 -14.70 10.69 -2.26
CA PRO A 171 -13.84 11.32 -3.23
C PRO A 171 -14.39 11.02 -4.64
N MET A 172 -14.47 12.02 -5.53
CA MET A 172 -14.76 11.80 -6.95
C MET A 172 -13.56 11.12 -7.65
N GLU A 173 -13.21 9.92 -7.21
CA GLU A 173 -12.20 9.10 -7.87
C GLU A 173 -12.70 8.66 -9.24
N ASN A 174 -11.77 8.56 -10.19
CA ASN A 174 -12.09 8.04 -11.50
C ASN A 174 -12.56 6.58 -11.37
N VAL A 175 -13.85 6.35 -11.58
CA VAL A 175 -14.52 5.05 -11.40
C VAL A 175 -14.03 4.00 -12.40
N ARG A 176 -13.52 4.43 -13.57
CA ARG A 176 -13.06 3.53 -14.62
C ARG A 176 -11.82 4.09 -15.34
N PRO A 177 -10.66 4.08 -14.67
CA PRO A 177 -9.42 4.48 -15.30
C PRO A 177 -8.97 3.43 -16.30
N ASP A 178 -8.09 3.84 -17.21
CA ASP A 178 -7.41 2.92 -18.10
C ASP A 178 -6.63 1.85 -17.31
N SER A 179 -6.68 0.61 -17.78
CA SER A 179 -6.10 -0.54 -17.07
C SER A 179 -4.57 -0.45 -16.91
N LEU A 180 -3.86 0.09 -17.90
CA LEU A 180 -2.41 0.23 -17.85
C LEU A 180 -2.03 1.40 -16.94
N TYR A 181 -2.74 2.53 -17.07
CA TYR A 181 -2.59 3.64 -16.15
C TYR A 181 -2.80 3.19 -14.71
N ALA A 182 -3.82 2.35 -14.50
CA ALA A 182 -4.17 1.88 -13.18
C ALA A 182 -3.11 0.96 -12.56
N ALA A 183 -2.63 0.00 -13.34
CA ALA A 183 -1.58 -0.93 -12.93
C ALA A 183 -0.23 -0.24 -12.65
N CYS A 184 0.04 0.90 -13.29
CA CYS A 184 1.28 1.65 -13.08
C CYS A 184 1.20 2.65 -11.93
N THR A 185 0.02 3.24 -11.69
CA THR A 185 -0.09 4.48 -10.90
C THR A 185 -0.79 4.30 -9.56
N TYR A 186 -1.83 3.47 -9.49
CA TYR A 186 -2.61 3.34 -8.26
C TYR A 186 -2.02 2.28 -7.32
N PRO A 187 -1.91 2.59 -6.02
CA PRO A 187 -1.34 1.66 -5.04
C PRO A 187 -2.22 0.42 -4.81
N SER A 188 -3.51 0.51 -5.13
CA SER A 188 -4.49 -0.56 -4.96
C SER A 188 -5.35 -0.73 -6.21
N PRO A 189 -5.96 -1.91 -6.42
CA PRO A 189 -6.92 -2.12 -7.49
C PRO A 189 -8.15 -1.23 -7.31
N HIS A 190 -8.78 -0.84 -8.41
CA HIS A 190 -9.99 -0.02 -8.38
C HIS A 190 -11.19 -0.76 -7.79
N LEU A 191 -12.16 0.02 -7.30
CA LEU A 191 -13.43 -0.50 -6.79
C LEU A 191 -14.06 -1.51 -7.76
N VAL A 192 -14.20 -1.14 -9.05
CA VAL A 192 -14.85 -1.99 -10.06
C VAL A 192 -14.12 -3.32 -10.23
N GLU A 193 -12.78 -3.30 -10.18
CA GLU A 193 -11.98 -4.53 -10.29
C GLU A 193 -12.17 -5.44 -9.07
N ARG A 194 -12.17 -4.85 -7.86
CA ARG A 194 -12.39 -5.58 -6.61
C ARG A 194 -13.79 -6.20 -6.58
N LEU A 195 -14.84 -5.43 -6.83
CA LEU A 195 -16.23 -5.91 -6.86
C LEU A 195 -16.44 -7.02 -7.91
N SER A 196 -15.85 -6.86 -9.10
CA SER A 196 -15.91 -7.89 -10.15
C SER A 196 -15.25 -9.20 -9.70
N LYS A 197 -14.07 -9.13 -9.08
CA LYS A 197 -13.38 -10.32 -8.54
C LYS A 197 -14.13 -10.94 -7.37
N MET A 198 -14.67 -10.14 -6.46
CA MET A 198 -15.46 -10.63 -5.32
C MET A 198 -16.71 -11.38 -5.80
N SER A 199 -17.49 -10.78 -6.70
CA SER A 199 -18.70 -11.42 -7.25
C SER A 199 -18.41 -12.70 -8.04
N HIS A 200 -17.29 -12.77 -8.76
CA HIS A 200 -16.87 -14.00 -9.43
C HIS A 200 -16.46 -15.09 -8.42
N LEU A 201 -15.82 -14.73 -7.32
CA LEU A 201 -15.42 -15.68 -6.28
C LEU A 201 -16.63 -16.24 -5.52
N GLU A 202 -17.63 -15.41 -5.23
CA GLU A 202 -18.89 -15.84 -4.60
C GLU A 202 -19.60 -16.92 -5.42
N LYS A 203 -19.76 -16.71 -6.73
CA LYS A 203 -20.36 -17.69 -7.67
C LYS A 203 -19.63 -19.02 -7.75
N LYS A 204 -18.36 -19.08 -7.35
CA LYS A 204 -17.56 -20.31 -7.34
C LYS A 204 -17.70 -21.07 -6.02
N ILE A 205 -18.12 -20.38 -4.95
CA ILE A 205 -18.29 -20.95 -3.61
C ILE A 205 -19.71 -21.52 -3.44
N GLU A 206 -20.69 -20.95 -4.14
CA GLU A 206 -22.04 -21.52 -4.35
C GLU A 206 -22.02 -22.78 -5.23
#